data_AF-A0A2P4VLB0-F1
#
_entry.id   AF-A0A2P4VLB0-F1
#
_cell.length_a   1.000
_cell.length_b   1.000
_cell.length_c   1.000
_cell.angle_alpha   90.00
_cell.angle_beta   90.00
_cell.angle_gamma   90.00
#
_symmetry.space_group_name_H-M   'P 1'
#
loop_
_entity.id
_entity.type
_entity.pdbx_description
1 polymer ?
#
loop_
_entity_poly.entity_id
_entity_poly.type
_entity_poly.pdbx_seq_one_letter_code
_entity_poly.pdbx_strand_id
1 'polypeptide(L)'
;MRGPLLIATWLLVVTSGTPTTTTKSSTPSTTTTTISPEIRRAKLPEVRKNAPWECGTDEFTKSISEGEILSKCPNLRDHMNSCCYEHDNCYDAQSGQKFCDDSFCSCLERRSRSSKSCHDESAPLFCDLVRTFGEDAYLASAPNATTTTEESIVEKDDYDYESHVKNLNNATSTSG
;
A
#
# COMPACT_ATOMS: atom_id res chain seq x y z
N MET A 1 -57.47 -19.80 50.84
CA MET A 1 -58.18 -20.39 49.69
C MET A 1 -57.24 -20.32 48.49
N ARG A 2 -57.02 -21.46 47.82
CA ARG A 2 -56.13 -21.63 46.66
C ARG A 2 -56.97 -21.60 45.38
N GLY A 3 -56.48 -20.96 44.32
CA GLY A 3 -56.84 -21.19 42.91
C GLY A 3 -56.98 -19.90 42.07
N PRO A 4 -56.73 -19.93 40.74
CA PRO A 4 -55.87 -20.82 39.96
C PRO A 4 -54.74 -20.09 39.19
N LEU A 5 -53.79 -20.89 38.72
CA LEU A 5 -52.70 -20.61 37.78
C LEU A 5 -53.19 -19.92 36.50
N LEU A 6 -52.49 -18.87 36.05
CA LEU A 6 -52.28 -18.60 34.63
C LEU A 6 -50.83 -18.14 34.42
N ILE A 7 -50.01 -19.09 33.99
CA ILE A 7 -48.63 -18.89 33.55
C ILE A 7 -48.73 -18.40 32.11
N ALA A 8 -48.60 -17.09 31.89
CA ALA A 8 -48.44 -16.56 30.54
C ALA A 8 -46.96 -16.69 30.16
N THR A 9 -46.59 -17.89 29.71
CA THR A 9 -45.33 -18.12 29.01
C THR A 9 -45.36 -17.34 27.70
N TRP A 10 -44.72 -16.18 27.67
CA TRP A 10 -44.34 -15.53 26.42
C TRP A 10 -43.20 -16.33 25.81
N LEU A 11 -43.56 -17.40 25.09
CA LEU A 11 -42.72 -17.94 24.03
C LEU A 11 -42.65 -16.86 22.95
N LEU A 12 -41.62 -16.02 23.03
CA LEU A 12 -41.16 -15.28 21.87
C LEU A 12 -40.71 -16.32 20.86
N VAL A 13 -41.58 -16.57 19.88
CA VAL A 13 -41.24 -17.29 18.65
C VAL A 13 -40.17 -16.44 17.98
N VAL A 14 -38.91 -16.76 18.23
CA VAL A 14 -37.80 -16.27 17.41
C VAL A 14 -37.97 -16.96 16.07
N THR A 15 -38.67 -16.31 15.15
CA THR A 15 -38.65 -16.72 13.76
C THR A 15 -37.20 -16.58 13.30
N SER A 16 -36.57 -17.71 13.01
CA SER A 16 -35.29 -17.79 12.34
C SER A 16 -35.45 -17.29 10.91
N GLY A 17 -35.65 -15.98 10.76
CA GLY A 17 -35.35 -15.28 9.53
C GLY A 17 -33.84 -15.16 9.48
N THR A 18 -33.20 -16.04 8.72
CA THR A 18 -31.80 -15.84 8.33
C THR A 18 -31.72 -14.47 7.66
N PRO A 19 -30.97 -13.49 8.21
CA PRO A 19 -30.56 -12.38 7.39
C PRO A 19 -29.67 -12.99 6.31
N THR A 20 -30.15 -12.98 5.08
CA THR A 20 -29.32 -13.15 3.90
C THR A 20 -28.41 -11.94 3.86
N THR A 21 -27.36 -11.95 4.69
CA THR A 21 -26.20 -11.12 4.43
C THR A 21 -25.65 -11.69 3.14
N THR A 22 -26.05 -11.07 2.03
CA THR A 22 -25.26 -11.11 0.82
C THR A 22 -23.92 -10.55 1.23
N THR A 23 -23.02 -11.44 1.64
CA THR A 23 -21.60 -11.20 1.58
C THR A 23 -21.40 -10.85 0.12
N LYS A 24 -21.37 -9.55 -0.18
CA LYS A 24 -20.62 -9.07 -1.31
C LYS A 24 -19.22 -9.56 -0.98
N SER A 25 -18.92 -10.78 -1.43
CA SER A 25 -17.58 -11.24 -1.63
C SER A 25 -16.99 -10.10 -2.44
N SER A 26 -16.24 -9.23 -1.78
CA SER A 26 -15.16 -8.50 -2.41
C SER A 26 -14.23 -9.60 -2.90
N THR A 27 -14.61 -10.20 -4.03
CA THR A 27 -13.69 -10.82 -4.96
C THR A 27 -12.50 -9.88 -4.97
N PRO A 28 -11.28 -10.35 -4.66
CA PRO A 28 -10.09 -9.55 -4.92
C PRO A 28 -10.29 -9.05 -6.34
N SER A 29 -10.38 -7.74 -6.50
CA SER A 29 -10.44 -7.17 -7.83
C SER A 29 -9.06 -7.40 -8.40
N THR A 30 -8.82 -8.61 -8.88
CA THR A 30 -7.75 -8.93 -9.79
C THR A 30 -8.15 -8.24 -11.09
N THR A 31 -8.07 -6.92 -11.09
CA THR A 31 -7.79 -6.16 -12.29
C THR A 31 -6.40 -6.64 -12.72
N THR A 32 -6.36 -7.82 -13.32
CA THR A 32 -5.22 -8.26 -14.10
C THR A 32 -5.19 -7.31 -15.27
N THR A 33 -4.62 -6.13 -15.08
CA THR A 33 -4.17 -5.31 -16.19
C THR A 33 -3.21 -6.21 -16.94
N THR A 34 -3.69 -6.79 -18.03
CA THR A 34 -2.98 -7.81 -18.80
C THR A 34 -1.67 -7.20 -19.29
N ILE A 35 -0.57 -7.53 -18.60
CA ILE A 35 0.78 -7.12 -19.02
C ILE A 35 1.01 -7.65 -20.43
N SER A 36 1.42 -6.76 -21.33
CA SER A 36 1.61 -7.08 -22.75
C SER A 36 2.59 -8.25 -22.95
N PRO A 37 2.39 -9.10 -23.97
CA PRO A 37 3.30 -10.21 -24.26
C PRO A 37 4.75 -9.77 -24.51
N GLU A 38 4.96 -8.58 -25.06
CA GLU A 38 6.28 -7.99 -25.32
C GLU A 38 7.01 -7.74 -24.00
N ILE A 39 6.35 -7.11 -23.02
CA ILE A 39 6.90 -6.84 -21.69
C ILE A 39 7.26 -8.15 -20.98
N ARG A 40 6.37 -9.15 -21.04
CA ARG A 40 6.62 -10.48 -20.43
C ARG A 40 7.85 -11.19 -21.02
N ARG A 41 8.14 -10.96 -22.30
CA ARG A 41 9.28 -11.57 -23.01
C ARG A 41 10.54 -10.71 -22.96
N ALA A 42 10.44 -9.46 -22.51
CA ALA A 42 11.59 -8.57 -22.40
C ALA A 42 12.70 -9.19 -21.53
N LYS A 43 13.95 -8.91 -21.90
CA LYS A 43 15.11 -9.29 -21.11
C LYS A 43 15.04 -8.56 -19.76
N LEU A 44 15.30 -9.27 -18.66
CA LEU A 44 15.39 -8.63 -17.35
C LEU A 44 16.61 -7.68 -17.31
N PRO A 45 16.52 -6.56 -16.57
CA PRO A 45 17.66 -5.68 -16.36
C PRO A 45 18.82 -6.46 -15.72
N GLU A 46 20.06 -6.03 -15.92
CA GLU A 46 21.20 -6.65 -15.24
C GLU A 46 21.13 -6.43 -13.71
N VAL A 47 21.65 -7.37 -12.91
CA VAL A 47 21.70 -7.20 -11.45
C VAL A 47 22.80 -6.22 -11.07
N ARG A 48 22.42 -5.10 -10.48
CA ARG A 48 23.35 -4.15 -9.85
C ARG A 48 23.67 -4.62 -8.43
N LYS A 49 24.83 -5.25 -8.25
CA LYS A 49 25.27 -5.80 -6.96
C LYS A 49 25.70 -4.70 -5.99
N ASN A 50 25.29 -4.79 -4.73
CA ASN A 50 25.63 -3.86 -3.65
C ASN A 50 25.36 -2.38 -3.99
N ALA A 51 24.39 -2.11 -4.87
CA ALA A 51 24.04 -0.75 -5.24
C ALA A 51 23.23 -0.06 -4.12
N PRO A 52 23.29 1.29 -4.03
CA PRO A 52 22.36 2.07 -3.23
C PRO A 52 20.91 1.70 -3.55
N TRP A 53 20.06 1.67 -2.52
CA TRP A 53 18.66 1.32 -2.67
C TRP A 53 17.88 2.49 -3.28
N GLU A 54 17.18 2.24 -4.39
CA GLU A 54 16.49 3.28 -5.15
C GLU A 54 14.97 3.13 -5.18
N CYS A 55 14.41 2.04 -4.63
CA CYS A 55 12.95 1.87 -4.64
C CYS A 55 12.26 2.87 -3.70
N GLY A 56 11.83 4.02 -4.19
CA GLY A 56 11.15 5.05 -3.40
C GLY A 56 11.44 6.45 -3.96
N THR A 57 10.61 7.42 -3.61
CA THR A 57 10.71 8.80 -4.12
C THR A 57 11.62 9.69 -3.29
N ASP A 58 11.78 9.37 -2.00
CA ASP A 58 12.59 10.13 -1.04
C ASP A 58 13.32 9.18 -0.08
N GLU A 59 14.20 9.72 0.76
CA GLU A 59 15.03 8.90 1.66
C GLU A 59 14.21 8.11 2.69
N PHE A 60 13.08 8.65 3.14
CA PHE A 60 12.20 7.96 4.08
C PHE A 60 11.54 6.75 3.43
N THR A 61 10.89 6.95 2.28
CA THR A 61 10.23 5.88 1.53
C THR A 61 11.21 4.82 1.03
N LYS A 62 12.42 5.22 0.61
CA LYS A 62 13.53 4.31 0.30
C LYS A 62 13.93 3.45 1.49
N SER A 63 14.08 4.04 2.68
CA SER A 63 14.44 3.29 3.89
C SER A 63 13.37 2.26 4.26
N ILE A 64 12.09 2.63 4.20
CA ILE A 64 10.98 1.73 4.54
C ILE A 64 10.89 0.56 3.55
N SER A 65 10.97 0.84 2.25
CA SER A 65 10.89 -0.20 1.22
C SER A 65 12.11 -1.12 1.22
N GLU A 66 13.30 -0.61 1.53
CA GLU A 66 14.50 -1.44 1.72
C GLU A 66 14.31 -2.40 2.90
N GLY A 67 13.80 -1.87 4.02
CA GLY A 67 13.51 -2.66 5.23
C GLY A 67 12.55 -3.82 4.98
N GLU A 68 11.49 -3.60 4.20
CA GLU A 68 10.55 -4.65 3.78
C GLU A 68 11.27 -5.80 3.05
N ILE A 69 12.15 -5.47 2.10
CA ILE A 69 12.87 -6.47 1.29
C ILE A 69 13.98 -7.15 2.08
N LEU A 70 14.72 -6.41 2.91
CA LEU A 70 15.74 -6.98 3.81
C LEU A 70 15.13 -7.92 4.86
N SER A 71 13.91 -7.63 5.31
CA SER A 71 13.17 -8.48 6.27
C SER A 71 12.67 -9.76 5.61
N LYS A 72 12.06 -9.68 4.42
CA LYS A 72 11.36 -10.81 3.80
C LYS A 72 12.21 -11.64 2.85
N CYS A 73 13.13 -11.02 2.11
CA CYS A 73 13.95 -11.70 1.10
C CYS A 73 15.30 -10.99 0.86
N PRO A 74 16.20 -10.94 1.85
CA PRO A 74 17.46 -10.18 1.75
C PRO A 74 18.34 -10.63 0.58
N ASN A 75 18.32 -11.93 0.23
CA ASN A 75 19.07 -12.48 -0.90
C ASN A 75 18.59 -11.96 -2.28
N LEU A 76 17.39 -11.36 -2.32
CA LEU A 76 16.82 -10.76 -3.53
C LEU A 76 16.91 -9.24 -3.55
N ARG A 77 17.51 -8.61 -2.52
CA ARG A 77 17.65 -7.14 -2.44
C ARG A 77 18.15 -6.54 -3.75
N ASP A 78 19.33 -6.96 -4.20
CA ASP A 78 19.93 -6.41 -5.42
C ASP A 78 19.12 -6.72 -6.69
N HIS A 79 18.43 -7.87 -6.70
CA HIS A 79 17.58 -8.26 -7.82
C HIS A 79 16.33 -7.37 -7.93
N MET A 80 15.68 -7.09 -6.79
CA MET A 80 14.51 -6.23 -6.70
C MET A 80 14.89 -4.77 -6.95
N ASN A 81 15.99 -4.31 -6.35
CA ASN A 81 16.51 -2.96 -6.54
C ASN A 81 16.84 -2.66 -8.01
N SER A 82 17.35 -3.64 -8.75
CA SER A 82 17.63 -3.49 -10.19
C SER A 82 16.36 -3.23 -11.01
N CYS A 83 15.18 -3.65 -10.54
CA CYS A 83 13.92 -3.28 -11.17
C CYS A 83 13.59 -1.80 -10.92
N CYS A 84 13.90 -1.26 -9.75
CA CYS A 84 13.67 0.14 -9.40
C CYS A 84 14.57 1.07 -10.22
N TYR A 85 15.86 0.75 -10.34
CA TYR A 85 16.76 1.49 -11.25
C TYR A 85 16.24 1.54 -12.69
N GLU A 86 15.68 0.43 -13.21
CA GLU A 86 15.14 0.40 -14.56
C GLU A 86 13.83 1.19 -14.68
N HIS A 87 13.02 1.18 -13.63
CA HIS A 87 11.77 1.96 -13.55
C HIS A 87 12.05 3.46 -13.51
N ASP A 88 12.99 3.90 -12.67
CA ASP A 88 13.42 5.29 -12.58
C ASP A 88 14.00 5.77 -13.92
N ASN A 89 14.86 4.97 -14.56
CA ASN A 89 15.37 5.30 -15.90
C ASN A 89 14.24 5.40 -16.95
N CYS A 90 13.21 4.55 -16.85
CA CYS A 90 12.05 4.59 -17.74
C CYS A 90 11.21 5.85 -17.51
N TYR A 91 11.07 6.26 -16.26
CA TYR A 91 10.44 7.51 -15.84
C TYR A 91 11.25 8.72 -16.34
N ASP A 92 12.56 8.76 -16.16
CA ASP A 92 13.43 9.83 -16.69
C ASP A 92 13.35 9.92 -18.22
N ALA A 93 13.28 8.78 -18.90
CA ALA A 93 13.11 8.69 -20.35
C ALA A 93 11.69 9.05 -20.82
N GLN A 94 10.75 9.28 -19.91
CA GLN A 94 9.35 9.61 -20.21
C GLN A 94 8.70 8.61 -21.19
N SER A 95 8.96 7.31 -20.98
CA SER A 95 8.52 6.24 -21.89
C SER A 95 7.03 5.88 -21.76
N GLY A 96 6.27 6.68 -21.00
CA GLY A 96 4.86 6.45 -20.66
C GLY A 96 4.72 5.70 -19.33
N GLN A 97 4.09 6.33 -18.35
CA GLN A 97 3.93 5.81 -16.98
C GLN A 97 3.43 4.36 -16.97
N LYS A 98 2.33 4.08 -17.66
CA LYS A 98 1.75 2.73 -17.72
C LYS A 98 2.74 1.68 -18.24
N PHE A 99 3.53 2.03 -19.26
CA PHE A 99 4.53 1.11 -19.82
C PHE A 99 5.66 0.85 -18.82
N CYS A 100 6.14 1.91 -18.16
CA CYS A 100 7.15 1.80 -17.12
C CYS A 100 6.66 0.96 -15.94
N ASP A 101 5.45 1.21 -15.44
CA ASP A 101 4.86 0.48 -14.33
C ASP A 101 4.61 -0.99 -14.69
N ASP A 102 4.08 -1.29 -15.87
CA ASP A 102 3.89 -2.68 -16.33
C ASP A 102 5.23 -3.43 -16.44
N SER A 103 6.28 -2.74 -16.90
CA SER A 103 7.63 -3.30 -17.00
C SER A 103 8.25 -3.54 -15.63
N PHE A 104 8.07 -2.62 -14.70
CA PHE A 104 8.46 -2.74 -13.30
C PHE A 104 7.75 -3.91 -12.62
N CYS A 105 6.42 -3.96 -12.69
CA CYS A 105 5.61 -5.06 -12.16
C CYS A 105 6.06 -6.42 -12.72
N SER A 106 6.31 -6.50 -14.04
CA SER A 106 6.82 -7.73 -14.65
C SER A 106 8.22 -8.08 -14.16
N CYS A 107 9.08 -7.10 -13.91
CA CYS A 107 10.42 -7.32 -13.37
C CYS A 107 10.33 -7.90 -11.95
N LEU A 108 9.59 -7.23 -11.05
CA LEU A 108 9.41 -7.67 -9.67
C LEU A 108 8.83 -9.09 -9.59
N GLU A 109 7.77 -9.38 -10.36
CA GLU A 109 7.16 -10.72 -10.42
C GLU A 109 8.20 -11.79 -10.74
N ARG A 110 9.04 -11.56 -11.75
CA ARG A 110 10.03 -12.55 -12.22
C ARG A 110 11.21 -12.69 -11.27
N ARG A 111 11.69 -11.58 -10.69
CA ARG A 111 12.83 -11.55 -9.77
C ARG A 111 12.50 -12.18 -8.42
N SER A 112 11.26 -12.07 -7.98
CA SER A 112 10.81 -12.51 -6.67
C SER A 112 10.47 -14.00 -6.59
N ARG A 113 10.28 -14.73 -7.71
CA ARG A 113 9.76 -16.13 -7.75
C ARG A 113 10.45 -17.15 -6.83
N SER A 114 11.70 -16.90 -6.45
CA SER A 114 12.44 -17.78 -5.53
C SER A 114 12.09 -17.56 -4.05
N SER A 115 11.34 -16.51 -3.72
CA SER A 115 10.83 -16.20 -2.39
C SER A 115 9.32 -16.01 -2.42
N LYS A 116 8.59 -16.85 -1.68
CA LYS A 116 7.12 -16.75 -1.61
C LYS A 116 6.65 -15.41 -1.07
N SER A 117 7.27 -14.91 0.01
CA SER A 117 6.89 -13.64 0.64
C SER A 117 7.07 -12.46 -0.32
N CYS A 118 8.20 -12.39 -1.01
CA CYS A 118 8.43 -11.31 -1.95
C CYS A 118 7.65 -11.48 -3.25
N HIS A 119 7.32 -12.71 -3.65
CA HIS A 119 6.55 -12.97 -4.87
C HIS A 119 5.06 -12.72 -4.71
N ASP A 120 4.50 -13.19 -3.61
CA ASP A 120 3.05 -13.14 -3.38
C ASP A 120 2.63 -11.87 -2.63
N GLU A 121 3.56 -11.16 -1.96
CA GLU A 121 3.25 -9.98 -1.15
C GLU A 121 4.01 -8.73 -1.62
N SER A 122 5.35 -8.70 -1.50
CA SER A 122 6.10 -7.45 -1.70
C SER A 122 6.12 -6.99 -3.16
N ALA A 123 6.23 -7.90 -4.13
CA ALA A 123 6.20 -7.57 -5.55
C ALA A 123 4.82 -7.00 -5.98
N PRO A 124 3.68 -7.63 -5.63
CA PRO A 124 2.36 -7.03 -5.84
C PRO A 124 2.20 -5.68 -5.14
N LEU A 125 2.62 -5.57 -3.87
CA LEU A 125 2.54 -4.32 -3.12
C LEU A 125 3.27 -3.17 -3.83
N PHE A 126 4.52 -3.38 -4.23
CA PHE A 126 5.30 -2.35 -4.92
C PHE A 126 4.72 -2.01 -6.30
N CYS A 127 4.23 -3.02 -7.03
CA CYS A 127 3.54 -2.82 -8.30
C CYS A 127 2.29 -1.95 -8.14
N ASP A 128 1.48 -2.22 -7.12
CA ASP A 128 0.24 -1.48 -6.86
C ASP A 128 0.52 -0.05 -6.40
N LEU A 129 1.58 0.16 -5.59
CA LEU A 129 2.01 1.49 -5.15
C LEU A 129 2.38 2.39 -6.33
N VAL A 130 3.21 1.94 -7.27
CA VAL A 130 3.60 2.78 -8.42
C VAL A 130 2.42 3.07 -9.35
N ARG A 131 1.50 2.11 -9.52
CA ARG A 131 0.30 2.31 -10.35
C ARG A 131 -0.71 3.26 -9.71
N THR A 132 -0.75 3.31 -8.38
CA THR A 132 -1.73 4.12 -7.63
C THR A 132 -1.20 5.53 -7.36
N PHE A 133 0.10 5.66 -7.07
CA PHE A 133 0.70 6.91 -6.59
C PHE A 133 1.89 7.40 -7.42
N GLY A 134 2.26 6.72 -8.50
CA GLY A 134 3.46 7.04 -9.28
C GLY A 134 3.30 8.20 -10.26
N GLU A 135 2.11 8.80 -10.41
CA GLU A 135 1.88 9.85 -11.41
C GLU A 135 2.73 11.09 -11.14
N ASP A 136 2.73 11.59 -9.90
CA ASP A 136 3.53 12.74 -9.52
C ASP A 136 5.03 12.47 -9.69
N ALA A 137 5.49 11.27 -9.33
CA ALA A 137 6.88 10.86 -9.52
C ALA A 137 7.27 10.80 -11.01
N TYR A 138 6.37 10.29 -11.86
CA TYR A 138 6.58 10.24 -13.32
C TYR A 138 6.61 11.64 -13.95
N LEU A 139 5.75 12.56 -13.50
CA LEU A 139 5.75 13.94 -13.99
C LEU A 139 6.99 14.69 -13.51
N ALA A 140 7.40 14.48 -12.25
CA ALA A 140 8.57 15.12 -11.65
C ALA A 140 9.89 14.65 -12.27
N SER A 141 9.97 13.44 -12.82
CA SER A 141 11.16 12.93 -13.51
C SER A 141 11.34 13.50 -14.92
N ALA A 142 10.38 14.29 -15.43
CA ALA A 142 10.51 14.88 -16.75
C ALA A 142 11.67 15.89 -16.81
N PRO A 143 12.51 15.89 -17.86
CA PRO A 143 13.69 16.77 -17.96
C PRO A 143 13.41 18.29 -17.84
N ASN A 144 12.17 18.72 -18.06
CA ASN A 144 11.72 20.11 -17.96
C ASN A 144 10.56 20.27 -16.96
N ALA A 145 10.44 19.38 -15.98
CA ALA A 145 9.43 19.51 -14.93
C ALA A 145 9.59 20.89 -14.26
N THR A 146 8.69 21.82 -14.59
CA THR A 146 8.63 23.11 -13.92
C THR A 146 8.04 22.84 -12.56
N THR A 147 8.81 23.07 -11.51
CA THR A 147 8.31 23.04 -10.14
C THR A 147 7.27 24.14 -9.99
N THR A 148 6.02 23.84 -10.33
CA THR A 148 4.90 24.65 -9.87
C THR A 148 4.93 24.47 -8.36
N THR A 149 5.48 25.47 -7.69
CA THR A 149 5.36 25.62 -6.25
C THR A 149 3.88 25.92 -6.01
N GLU A 150 3.03 24.89 -6.11
CA GLU A 150 1.77 24.94 -5.40
C GLU A 150 2.17 24.89 -3.94
N GLU A 151 2.08 26.06 -3.31
CA GLU A 151 2.09 26.17 -1.87
C GLU A 151 1.23 25.03 -1.33
N SER A 152 1.87 24.07 -0.67
CA SER A 152 1.19 23.19 0.25
C SER A 152 0.40 24.13 1.16
N ILE A 153 -0.91 24.17 0.99
CA ILE A 153 -1.80 24.72 2.01
C ILE A 153 -1.55 23.81 3.21
N VAL A 154 -0.63 24.23 4.06
CA VAL A 154 -0.47 23.68 5.40
C VAL A 154 -1.80 23.96 6.06
N GLU A 155 -2.67 22.96 6.09
CA GLU A 155 -3.79 22.93 7.01
C GLU A 155 -3.15 22.98 8.40
N LYS A 156 -3.06 24.20 8.96
CA LYS A 156 -2.76 24.36 10.37
C LYS A 156 -3.95 23.75 11.10
N ASP A 157 -3.76 22.56 11.64
CA ASP A 157 -4.65 22.02 12.64
C ASP A 157 -4.57 22.94 13.85
N ASP A 158 -5.65 23.68 14.10
CA ASP A 158 -5.86 24.48 15.31
C ASP A 158 -6.14 23.55 16.51
N TYR A 159 -5.28 22.54 16.69
CA TYR A 159 -5.40 21.57 17.77
C TYR A 159 -4.57 22.06 18.97
N ASP A 160 -5.21 22.81 19.86
CA ASP A 160 -4.63 23.30 21.10
C ASP A 160 -4.39 22.16 22.11
N TYR A 161 -3.23 21.52 21.96
CA TYR A 161 -2.74 20.44 22.83
C TYR A 161 -2.62 20.86 24.30
N GLU A 162 -2.36 22.14 24.57
CA GLU A 162 -2.15 22.67 25.92
C GLU A 162 -3.44 22.67 26.76
N SER A 163 -4.59 22.93 26.13
CA SER A 163 -5.90 22.87 26.81
C SER A 163 -6.27 21.46 27.27
N HIS A 164 -5.92 20.44 26.47
CA HIS A 164 -6.26 19.05 26.75
C HIS A 164 -5.45 18.51 27.93
N VAL A 165 -4.15 18.83 27.98
CA VAL A 165 -3.26 18.44 29.09
C VAL A 165 -3.68 19.11 30.40
N LYS A 166 -4.09 20.38 30.36
CA LYS A 166 -4.60 21.08 31.57
C LYS A 166 -5.86 20.44 32.14
N ASN A 167 -6.78 19.97 31.28
CA ASN A 167 -7.99 19.29 31.72
C ASN A 167 -7.71 17.92 32.36
N LEU A 168 -6.72 17.17 31.85
CA LEU A 168 -6.29 15.89 32.45
C LEU A 168 -5.67 16.09 33.85
N ASN A 169 -4.87 17.14 34.02
CA ASN A 169 -4.25 17.46 35.30
C ASN A 169 -5.29 17.93 36.34
N ASN A 170 -6.33 18.63 35.89
CA ASN A 170 -7.41 19.08 36.77
C ASN A 170 -8.35 17.91 37.20
N ALA A 171 -8.60 16.96 36.29
CA ALA A 171 -9.36 15.74 36.61
C ALA A 171 -8.66 14.84 37.64
N THR A 172 -7.32 14.83 37.64
CA THR A 172 -6.52 14.06 38.61
C THR A 172 -6.50 14.69 40.01
N SER A 173 -6.85 15.98 40.12
CA SER A 173 -6.83 16.72 41.40
C SER A 173 -8.15 16.63 42.18
N THR A 174 -9.20 16.04 41.61
CA THR A 174 -10.55 15.98 42.22
C THR A 174 -10.89 14.59 42.79
N SER A 175 -9.92 13.68 42.83
CA SER A 175 -10.04 12.32 43.40
C SER A 175 -9.19 12.08 44.66
N GLY A 176 -8.72 13.16 45.30
CA GLY A 176 -8.04 13.15 46.61
C GLY A 176 -8.99 13.50 47.76
#